data_AF-A0AA96CX09-F1
#
_entry.id   AF-A0AA96CX09-F1
#
_cell.length_a   1.000
_cell.length_b   1.000
_cell.length_c   1.000
_cell.angle_alpha   90.00
_cell.angle_beta   90.00
_cell.angle_gamma   90.00
#
_symmetry.space_group_name_H-M   'P 1'
#
loop_
_entity.id
_entity.type
_entity.pdbx_description
1 polymer ?
#
loop_
_entity_poly.entity_id
_entity_poly.type
_entity_poly.pdbx_seq_one_letter_code
_entity_poly.pdbx_strand_id
1 'polypeptide(L)'
;MEQPLRKEQRKIMMMVGPTGVGKTTTISKLAARFAYKMEQNHKVGVITLDSFRVGAIEQLQAYTNIMRLPLEIVKKPEDLTEALLRLKNCNYIFIDTAGSSQYDIDKIELINEYRNHVYELPIEKTLVLPSNVKHSDLMEIYKNYSILDIDNLIFTKLDETKSFGNVISFSHKTKKSITYFSIGQNVPDDLIAADASFLIDCFMNNECIKEI
;
A
#
# COMPACT_ATOMS: atom_id res chain seq x y z
N MET A 1 14.16 8.78 -6.22
CA MET A 1 14.13 7.84 -7.36
C MET A 1 13.78 6.45 -6.87
N GLU A 2 12.75 5.85 -7.45
CA GLU A 2 12.36 4.45 -7.25
C GLU A 2 13.45 3.55 -7.84
N GLN A 3 14.29 2.95 -6.99
CA GLN A 3 15.40 2.11 -7.44
C GLN A 3 14.91 0.67 -7.66
N PRO A 4 15.23 0.05 -8.83
CA PRO A 4 14.87 -1.35 -9.07
C PRO A 4 15.63 -2.27 -8.12
N LEU A 5 14.99 -3.38 -7.74
CA LEU A 5 15.65 -4.42 -6.95
C LEU A 5 16.81 -5.04 -7.72
N ARG A 6 17.87 -5.42 -7.00
CA ARG A 6 18.90 -6.30 -7.56
C ARG A 6 18.29 -7.66 -7.88
N LYS A 7 18.89 -8.40 -8.82
CA LYS A 7 18.36 -9.64 -9.39
C LYS A 7 17.94 -10.71 -8.36
N GLU A 8 18.66 -10.81 -7.24
CA GLU A 8 18.42 -11.76 -6.14
C GLU A 8 17.63 -11.16 -4.95
N GLN A 9 17.28 -9.88 -5.02
CA GLN A 9 16.53 -9.24 -3.94
C GLN A 9 15.03 -9.46 -4.12
N ARG A 10 14.37 -9.67 -2.97
CA ARG A 10 12.92 -9.75 -2.85
C ARG A 10 12.43 -8.63 -1.96
N LYS A 11 11.29 -8.02 -2.33
CA LYS A 11 10.60 -7.03 -1.52
C LYS A 11 9.16 -7.48 -1.30
N ILE A 12 8.77 -7.57 -0.03
CA ILE A 12 7.41 -7.91 0.38
C ILE A 12 6.83 -6.68 1.06
N MET A 13 5.68 -6.20 0.56
CA MET A 13 5.02 -5.01 1.11
C MET A 13 3.60 -5.37 1.53
N MET A 14 3.28 -5.14 2.80
CA MET A 14 1.94 -5.31 3.35
C MET A 14 1.25 -3.96 3.48
N MET A 15 0.13 -3.79 2.78
CA MET A 15 -0.65 -2.55 2.82
C MET A 15 -1.64 -2.62 3.97
N VAL A 16 -1.50 -1.73 4.93
CA VAL A 16 -2.39 -1.62 6.10
C VAL A 16 -3.05 -0.26 6.14
N GLY A 17 -4.17 -0.13 6.84
CA GLY A 17 -4.86 1.14 7.02
C GLY A 17 -6.37 1.03 6.90
N PRO A 18 -7.10 2.16 7.09
CA PRO A 18 -8.55 2.13 7.22
C PRO A 18 -9.32 1.64 5.99
N THR A 19 -10.62 1.43 6.17
CA THR A 19 -11.53 1.08 5.07
C THR A 19 -11.63 2.21 4.04
N GLY A 20 -11.66 1.86 2.75
CA GLY A 20 -11.90 2.84 1.67
C GLY A 20 -10.72 3.77 1.34
N VAL A 21 -9.57 3.61 1.99
CA VAL A 21 -8.37 4.44 1.76
C VAL A 21 -7.60 4.06 0.49
N GLY A 22 -8.04 3.04 -0.25
CA GLY A 22 -7.43 2.67 -1.53
C GLY A 22 -6.29 1.65 -1.50
N LYS A 23 -6.18 0.81 -0.45
CA LYS A 23 -5.17 -0.27 -0.33
C LYS A 23 -5.15 -1.20 -1.55
N THR A 24 -6.28 -1.83 -1.84
CA THR A 24 -6.43 -2.79 -2.95
C THR A 24 -6.10 -2.16 -4.31
N THR A 25 -6.61 -0.94 -4.58
CA THR A 25 -6.30 -0.21 -5.82
C THR A 25 -4.82 0.16 -5.91
N THR A 26 -4.20 0.58 -4.80
CA THR A 26 -2.76 0.89 -4.75
C THR A 26 -1.92 -0.34 -5.06
N ILE A 27 -2.30 -1.52 -4.53
CA ILE A 27 -1.66 -2.79 -4.87
C ILE A 27 -1.76 -3.07 -6.36
N SER A 28 -2.94 -2.92 -6.98
CA SER A 28 -3.08 -3.13 -8.42
C SER A 28 -2.19 -2.19 -9.24
N LYS A 29 -2.07 -0.92 -8.84
CA LYS A 29 -1.18 0.05 -9.51
C LYS A 29 0.29 -0.33 -9.36
N LEU A 30 0.74 -0.66 -8.15
CA LEU A 30 2.11 -1.09 -7.89
C LEU A 30 2.44 -2.40 -8.63
N ALA A 31 1.53 -3.37 -8.61
CA ALA A 31 1.72 -4.65 -9.28
C ALA A 31 1.92 -4.46 -10.78
N ALA A 32 1.05 -3.67 -11.43
CA ALA A 32 1.21 -3.31 -12.84
C ALA A 32 2.50 -2.53 -13.11
N ARG A 33 2.85 -1.57 -12.23
CA ARG A 33 4.05 -0.74 -12.35
C ARG A 33 5.31 -1.61 -12.40
N PHE A 34 5.49 -2.49 -11.43
CA PHE A 34 6.68 -3.36 -11.35
C PHE A 34 6.67 -4.51 -12.35
N ALA A 35 5.50 -5.00 -12.74
CA ALA A 35 5.41 -6.07 -13.74
C ALA A 35 5.68 -5.56 -15.18
N TYR A 36 5.29 -4.32 -15.50
CA TYR A 36 5.19 -3.87 -16.89
C TYR A 36 5.67 -2.46 -17.22
N LYS A 37 5.79 -1.54 -16.24
CA LYS A 37 6.13 -0.13 -16.53
C LYS A 37 7.57 0.25 -16.20
N MET A 38 8.24 -0.53 -15.36
CA MET A 38 9.65 -0.30 -15.04
C MET A 38 10.53 -0.63 -16.25
N GLU A 39 11.75 -0.10 -16.27
CA GLU A 39 12.76 -0.44 -17.30
C GLU A 39 13.03 -1.95 -17.38
N GLN A 40 12.89 -2.64 -16.24
CA GLN A 40 13.00 -4.09 -16.12
C GLN A 40 11.68 -4.64 -15.60
N ASN A 41 11.11 -5.61 -16.31
CA ASN A 41 9.91 -6.32 -15.86
C ASN A 41 10.28 -7.27 -14.71
N HIS A 42 9.60 -7.13 -13.59
CA HIS A 42 9.79 -7.98 -12.42
C HIS A 42 8.70 -9.05 -12.31
N LYS A 43 9.04 -10.18 -11.69
CA LYS A 43 8.03 -11.17 -11.30
C LYS A 43 7.29 -10.64 -10.07
N VAL A 44 6.00 -10.41 -10.21
CA VAL A 44 5.15 -9.88 -9.14
C VAL A 44 4.16 -10.94 -8.70
N GLY A 45 3.93 -11.07 -7.40
CA GLY A 45 2.84 -11.85 -6.82
C GLY A 45 1.97 -11.00 -5.90
N VAL A 46 0.71 -11.39 -5.74
CA VAL A 46 -0.23 -10.71 -4.85
C VAL A 46 -0.80 -11.72 -3.85
N ILE A 47 -0.95 -11.30 -2.60
CA ILE A 47 -1.63 -12.03 -1.55
C ILE A 47 -2.77 -11.14 -1.05
N THR A 48 -3.94 -11.71 -0.78
CA THR A 48 -4.98 -11.01 -0.03
C THR A 48 -5.30 -11.75 1.27
N LEU A 49 -5.33 -10.99 2.36
CA LEU A 49 -5.82 -11.40 3.69
C LEU A 49 -7.27 -10.93 3.91
N ASP A 50 -7.84 -10.14 2.99
CA ASP A 50 -9.24 -9.69 3.04
C ASP A 50 -10.18 -10.78 2.49
N SER A 51 -10.16 -11.94 3.14
CA SER A 51 -10.83 -13.15 2.63
C SER A 51 -12.35 -13.18 2.80
N PHE A 52 -12.92 -12.17 3.46
CA PHE A 52 -14.36 -12.10 3.76
C PHE A 52 -15.11 -11.11 2.87
N ARG A 53 -14.42 -10.10 2.31
CA ARG A 53 -15.05 -9.11 1.44
C ARG A 53 -14.98 -9.56 -0.01
N VAL A 54 -15.98 -10.32 -0.45
CA VAL A 54 -16.10 -10.90 -1.80
C VAL A 54 -15.71 -9.90 -2.91
N GLY A 55 -16.26 -8.68 -2.87
CA GLY A 55 -15.96 -7.67 -3.89
C GLY A 55 -14.48 -7.23 -3.96
N ALA A 56 -13.72 -7.28 -2.87
CA ALA A 56 -12.29 -7.00 -2.91
C ALA A 56 -11.48 -8.14 -3.52
N ILE A 57 -11.88 -9.39 -3.25
CA ILE A 57 -11.28 -10.57 -3.88
C ILE A 57 -11.54 -10.55 -5.38
N GLU A 58 -12.79 -10.34 -5.80
CA GLU A 58 -13.16 -10.27 -7.22
C GLU A 58 -12.40 -9.15 -7.95
N GLN A 59 -12.25 -7.98 -7.30
CA GLN A 59 -11.49 -6.87 -7.85
C GLN A 59 -10.01 -7.23 -8.04
N LEU A 60 -9.35 -7.81 -7.03
CA LEU A 60 -7.96 -8.26 -7.16
C LEU A 60 -7.79 -9.38 -8.19
N GLN A 61 -8.72 -10.33 -8.24
CA GLN A 61 -8.73 -11.40 -9.24
C GLN A 61 -8.85 -10.83 -10.65
N ALA A 62 -9.73 -9.86 -10.90
CA ALA A 62 -9.85 -9.22 -12.20
C ALA A 62 -8.52 -8.58 -12.63
N TYR A 63 -7.91 -7.79 -11.76
CA TYR A 63 -6.62 -7.15 -12.04
C TYR A 63 -5.48 -8.15 -12.26
N THR A 64 -5.32 -9.13 -11.36
CA THR A 64 -4.25 -10.14 -11.45
C THR A 64 -4.41 -11.05 -12.66
N ASN A 65 -5.64 -11.39 -13.07
CA ASN A 65 -5.90 -12.13 -14.30
C ASN A 65 -5.51 -11.34 -15.56
N ILE A 66 -5.92 -10.06 -15.65
CA ILE A 66 -5.53 -9.16 -16.75
C ILE A 66 -4.00 -9.07 -16.85
N MET A 67 -3.35 -8.94 -15.70
CA MET A 67 -1.89 -8.84 -15.57
C MET A 67 -1.18 -10.20 -15.53
N ARG A 68 -1.87 -11.34 -15.67
CA ARG A 68 -1.27 -12.69 -15.58
C ARG A 68 -0.33 -12.88 -14.36
N LEU A 69 -0.69 -12.31 -13.21
CA LEU A 69 0.07 -12.40 -11.97
C LEU A 69 -0.53 -13.48 -11.06
N PRO A 70 0.29 -14.25 -10.31
CA PRO A 70 -0.23 -15.16 -9.30
C PRO A 70 -0.89 -14.38 -8.15
N LEU A 71 -2.05 -14.88 -7.71
CA LEU A 71 -2.82 -14.39 -6.57
C LEU A 71 -3.04 -15.53 -5.56
N GLU A 72 -2.64 -15.31 -4.32
CA GLU A 72 -2.94 -16.20 -3.19
C GLU A 72 -4.02 -15.56 -2.29
N ILE A 73 -4.99 -16.36 -1.87
CA ILE A 73 -6.05 -15.93 -0.94
C ILE A 73 -5.81 -16.67 0.38
N VAL A 74 -5.47 -15.92 1.42
CA VAL A 74 -5.13 -16.46 2.74
C VAL A 74 -6.26 -16.13 3.70
N LYS A 75 -6.80 -17.16 4.35
CA LYS A 75 -7.95 -17.03 5.27
C LYS A 75 -7.55 -17.00 6.74
N LYS A 76 -6.38 -17.57 7.06
CA LYS A 76 -5.90 -17.73 8.43
C LYS A 76 -4.41 -17.37 8.54
N PRO A 77 -3.96 -16.83 9.69
CA PRO A 77 -2.56 -16.48 9.91
C PRO A 77 -1.55 -17.59 9.58
N GLU A 78 -1.86 -18.83 9.96
CA GLU A 78 -0.99 -19.99 9.74
C GLU A 78 -0.73 -20.32 8.26
N ASP A 79 -1.66 -19.95 7.36
CA ASP A 79 -1.58 -20.25 5.93
C ASP A 79 -0.68 -19.25 5.17
N LEU A 80 -0.30 -18.12 5.78
CA LEU A 80 0.47 -17.07 5.12
C LEU A 80 1.88 -17.54 4.69
N THR A 81 2.51 -18.38 5.51
CA THR A 81 3.84 -18.93 5.23
C THR A 81 3.81 -19.76 3.95
N GLU A 82 2.81 -20.62 3.76
CA GLU A 82 2.67 -21.43 2.56
C GLU A 82 2.42 -20.57 1.31
N ALA A 83 1.56 -19.55 1.41
CA ALA A 83 1.30 -18.61 0.32
C ALA A 83 2.59 -17.89 -0.13
N LEU A 84 3.40 -17.42 0.82
CA LEU A 84 4.69 -16.78 0.53
C LEU A 84 5.71 -17.75 -0.09
N LEU A 85 5.66 -19.04 0.25
CA LEU A 85 6.49 -20.07 -0.36
C LEU A 85 6.08 -20.36 -1.82
N ARG A 86 4.78 -20.37 -2.13
CA ARG A 86 4.29 -20.52 -3.51
C ARG A 86 4.74 -19.35 -4.40
N LEU A 87 4.86 -18.16 -3.82
CA LEU A 87 5.34 -16.95 -4.49
C LEU A 87 6.87 -16.75 -4.39
N LYS A 88 7.66 -17.74 -3.95
CA LYS A 88 9.11 -17.58 -3.71
C LYS A 88 9.92 -17.10 -4.92
N ASN A 89 9.42 -17.33 -6.13
CA ASN A 89 10.08 -16.94 -7.38
C ASN A 89 9.72 -15.50 -7.82
N CYS A 90 8.88 -14.78 -7.05
CA CYS A 90 8.54 -13.38 -7.32
C CYS A 90 9.56 -12.43 -6.67
N ASN A 91 9.94 -11.38 -7.40
CA ASN A 91 10.79 -10.30 -6.90
C ASN A 91 10.00 -9.36 -5.98
N TYR A 92 8.76 -9.04 -6.35
CA TYR A 92 7.86 -8.21 -5.55
C TYR A 92 6.63 -9.00 -5.12
N ILE A 93 6.24 -8.85 -3.87
CA ILE A 93 4.98 -9.41 -3.35
C ILE A 93 4.23 -8.34 -2.59
N PHE A 94 2.98 -8.14 -3.00
CA PHE A 94 2.07 -7.21 -2.35
C PHE A 94 1.02 -7.97 -1.55
N ILE A 95 0.87 -7.63 -0.28
CA ILE A 95 -0.11 -8.23 0.64
C ILE A 95 -1.20 -7.20 0.90
N ASP A 96 -2.43 -7.48 0.46
CA ASP A 96 -3.63 -6.70 0.76
C ASP A 96 -4.21 -7.15 2.10
N THR A 97 -4.60 -6.21 2.95
CA THR A 97 -5.29 -6.52 4.21
C THR A 97 -6.70 -5.98 4.20
N ALA A 98 -7.57 -6.58 5.03
CA ALA A 98 -8.85 -5.97 5.33
C ALA A 98 -8.64 -4.55 5.90
N GLY A 99 -9.53 -3.62 5.54
CA GLY A 99 -9.58 -2.32 6.18
C GLY A 99 -10.41 -2.36 7.45
N SER A 100 -9.97 -1.65 8.48
CA SER A 100 -10.72 -1.49 9.73
C SER A 100 -10.67 -0.05 10.22
N SER A 101 -11.66 0.34 11.03
CA SER A 101 -11.58 1.60 11.77
C SER A 101 -10.30 1.62 12.62
N GLN A 102 -9.67 2.77 12.77
CA GLN A 102 -8.54 2.93 13.69
C GLN A 102 -8.90 2.65 15.16
N TYR A 103 -10.19 2.54 15.49
CA TYR A 103 -10.67 2.21 16.84
C TYR A 103 -11.01 0.72 17.02
N ASP A 104 -10.96 -0.07 15.94
CA ASP A 104 -11.23 -1.51 15.97
C ASP A 104 -9.91 -2.26 16.19
N ILE A 105 -9.44 -2.24 17.44
CA ILE A 105 -8.12 -2.75 17.83
C ILE A 105 -8.01 -4.25 17.54
N ASP A 106 -9.06 -5.03 17.79
CA ASP A 106 -9.08 -6.48 17.54
C ASP A 106 -8.75 -6.80 16.06
N LYS A 107 -9.28 -6.02 15.11
CA LYS A 107 -8.95 -6.21 13.69
C LYS A 107 -7.52 -5.79 13.34
N ILE A 108 -6.97 -4.78 14.02
CA ILE A 108 -5.58 -4.38 13.84
C ILE A 108 -4.65 -5.46 14.43
N GLU A 109 -4.99 -6.02 15.58
CA GLU A 109 -4.26 -7.13 16.21
C GLU A 109 -4.28 -8.39 15.35
N LEU A 110 -5.41 -8.71 14.69
CA LEU A 110 -5.47 -9.82 13.72
C LEU A 110 -4.42 -9.65 12.60
N ILE A 111 -4.22 -8.43 12.08
CA ILE A 111 -3.16 -8.17 11.08
C ILE A 111 -1.77 -8.44 11.70
N ASN A 112 -1.58 -8.12 12.98
CA ASN A 112 -0.34 -8.42 13.69
C ASN A 112 -0.12 -9.93 13.87
N GLU A 113 -1.18 -10.72 14.06
CA GLU A 113 -1.09 -12.19 14.12
C GLU A 113 -0.56 -12.79 12.82
N TYR A 114 -1.04 -12.31 11.67
CA TYR A 114 -0.48 -12.68 10.36
C TYR A 114 1.02 -12.40 10.30
N ARG A 115 1.44 -11.20 10.72
CA ARG A 115 2.86 -10.81 10.77
C ARG A 115 3.67 -11.72 11.69
N ASN A 116 3.13 -12.10 12.84
CA ASN A 116 3.86 -12.92 13.82
C ASN A 116 4.14 -14.34 13.31
N HIS A 117 3.28 -14.91 12.45
CA HIS A 117 3.54 -16.21 11.81
C HIS A 117 4.70 -16.19 10.81
N VAL A 118 5.07 -15.00 10.31
CA VAL A 118 6.12 -14.80 9.30
C VAL A 118 7.20 -13.83 9.78
N TYR A 119 7.43 -13.76 11.09
CA TYR A 119 8.30 -12.76 11.73
C TYR A 119 9.75 -12.77 11.23
N GLU A 120 10.22 -13.90 10.68
CA GLU A 120 11.56 -14.07 10.11
C GLU A 120 11.72 -13.41 8.74
N LEU A 121 10.60 -13.10 8.06
CA LEU A 121 10.62 -12.50 6.73
C LEU A 121 10.62 -10.97 6.81
N PRO A 122 11.47 -10.28 6.02
CA PRO A 122 11.50 -8.82 5.98
C PRO A 122 10.30 -8.28 5.18
N ILE A 123 9.14 -8.22 5.82
CA ILE A 123 7.93 -7.59 5.27
C ILE A 123 7.93 -6.11 5.64
N GLU A 124 7.75 -5.22 4.67
CA GLU A 124 7.57 -3.79 4.92
C GLU A 124 6.07 -3.47 5.11
N LYS A 125 5.69 -2.94 6.28
CA LYS A 125 4.32 -2.48 6.55
C LYS A 125 4.17 -1.06 6.04
N THR A 126 3.28 -0.89 5.07
CA THR A 126 2.99 0.40 4.46
C THR A 126 1.60 0.86 4.88
N LEU A 127 1.54 1.93 5.67
CA LEU A 127 0.27 2.52 6.07
C LEU A 127 -0.25 3.41 4.95
N VAL A 128 -1.44 3.07 4.43
CA VAL A 128 -2.12 3.81 3.39
C VAL A 128 -3.09 4.81 4.02
N LEU A 129 -2.91 6.09 3.70
CA LEU A 129 -3.64 7.22 4.29
C LEU A 129 -4.31 8.07 3.21
N PRO A 130 -5.58 8.48 3.39
CA PRO A 130 -6.23 9.41 2.48
C PRO A 130 -5.77 10.85 2.75
N SER A 131 -5.55 11.65 1.71
CA SER A 131 -5.08 13.04 1.86
C SER A 131 -6.22 14.02 2.19
N ASN A 132 -7.47 13.63 2.00
CA ASN A 132 -8.66 14.46 2.20
C ASN A 132 -9.27 14.34 3.62
N VAL A 133 -8.47 14.02 4.63
CA VAL A 133 -8.92 13.96 6.04
C VAL A 133 -8.13 14.92 6.93
N LYS A 134 -8.66 15.22 8.11
CA LYS A 134 -8.03 16.18 9.04
C LYS A 134 -6.71 15.62 9.55
N HIS A 135 -5.75 16.51 9.84
CA HIS A 135 -4.48 16.13 10.44
C HIS A 135 -4.65 15.37 11.77
N SER A 136 -5.65 15.73 12.59
CA SER A 136 -5.97 15.00 13.83
C SER A 136 -6.32 13.53 13.56
N ASP A 137 -7.08 13.27 12.50
CA ASP A 137 -7.54 11.93 12.16
C ASP A 137 -6.37 11.10 11.60
N LEU A 138 -5.50 11.70 10.79
CA LEU A 138 -4.24 11.07 10.35
C LEU A 138 -3.38 10.63 11.54
N MET A 139 -3.21 11.51 12.53
CA MET A 139 -2.43 11.21 13.74
C MET A 139 -3.04 10.08 14.56
N GLU A 140 -4.38 10.04 14.68
CA GLU A 140 -5.08 8.98 15.40
C GLU A 140 -4.99 7.63 14.67
N ILE A 141 -5.16 7.62 13.35
CA ILE A 141 -4.94 6.42 12.52
C ILE A 141 -3.51 5.91 12.73
N TYR A 142 -2.51 6.77 12.58
CA TYR A 142 -1.12 6.38 12.74
C TYR A 142 -0.83 5.83 14.14
N LYS A 143 -1.32 6.49 15.19
CA LYS A 143 -1.15 6.05 16.56
C LYS A 143 -1.67 4.63 16.78
N ASN A 144 -2.90 4.32 16.34
CA ASN A 144 -3.51 3.02 16.61
C ASN A 144 -2.94 1.92 15.69
N TYR A 145 -2.56 2.25 14.45
CA TYR A 145 -1.86 1.31 13.56
C TYR A 145 -0.37 1.14 13.90
N SER A 146 0.21 1.94 14.80
CA SER A 146 1.65 1.87 15.13
C SER A 146 2.05 0.54 15.82
N ILE A 147 1.09 -0.22 16.37
CA ILE A 147 1.34 -1.58 16.89
C ILE A 147 1.88 -2.54 15.81
N LEU A 148 1.67 -2.21 14.53
CA LEU A 148 2.16 -2.99 13.39
C LEU A 148 3.57 -2.62 12.95
N ASP A 149 4.30 -1.76 13.67
CA ASP A 149 5.64 -1.29 13.31
C ASP A 149 5.72 -0.74 11.87
N ILE A 150 4.92 0.29 11.59
CA ILE A 150 4.80 0.88 10.24
C ILE A 150 6.16 1.34 9.71
N ASP A 151 6.56 0.83 8.55
CA ASP A 151 7.83 1.16 7.91
C ASP A 151 7.70 2.40 7.03
N ASN A 152 6.64 2.45 6.21
CA ASN A 152 6.45 3.44 5.16
C ASN A 152 5.01 3.96 5.11
N LEU A 153 4.83 5.08 4.41
CA LEU A 153 3.53 5.68 4.13
C LEU A 153 3.24 5.72 2.64
N ILE A 154 1.97 5.60 2.28
CA ILE A 154 1.43 5.99 0.97
C ILE A 154 0.25 6.91 1.22
N PHE A 155 0.21 8.03 0.51
CA PHE A 155 -0.91 8.95 0.55
C PHE A 155 -1.76 8.80 -0.72
N THR A 156 -3.07 8.65 -0.56
CA THR A 156 -4.01 8.53 -1.68
C THR A 156 -4.95 9.73 -1.74
N LYS A 157 -5.78 9.79 -2.78
CA LYS A 157 -6.85 10.79 -2.91
C LYS A 157 -6.31 12.22 -2.90
N LEU A 158 -5.11 12.43 -3.45
CA LEU A 158 -4.54 13.77 -3.58
C LEU A 158 -5.35 14.62 -4.57
N ASP A 159 -6.00 13.96 -5.53
CA ASP A 159 -6.98 14.54 -6.47
C ASP A 159 -8.32 14.92 -5.82
N GLU A 160 -8.60 14.44 -4.60
CA GLU A 160 -9.84 14.73 -3.88
C GLU A 160 -9.67 15.82 -2.79
N THR A 161 -8.54 16.52 -2.74
CA THR A 161 -8.28 17.59 -1.77
C THR A 161 -7.62 18.80 -2.42
N LYS A 162 -7.88 19.99 -1.86
CA LYS A 162 -7.15 21.23 -2.17
C LYS A 162 -6.23 21.68 -1.03
N SER A 163 -6.21 20.91 0.07
CA SER A 163 -5.40 21.19 1.24
C SER A 163 -4.39 20.07 1.42
N PHE A 164 -3.10 20.42 1.33
CA PHE A 164 -1.97 19.49 1.48
C PHE A 164 -1.16 19.73 2.76
N GLY A 165 -1.46 20.80 3.50
CA GLY A 165 -0.75 21.14 4.74
C GLY A 165 -0.89 20.08 5.85
N ASN A 166 -1.98 19.31 5.84
CA ASN A 166 -2.17 18.15 6.71
C ASN A 166 -1.15 17.03 6.41
N VAL A 167 -0.91 16.72 5.14
CA VAL A 167 0.07 15.70 4.71
C VAL A 167 1.49 16.15 5.08
N ILE A 168 1.83 17.41 4.81
CA ILE A 168 3.14 17.98 5.16
C ILE A 168 3.35 17.95 6.69
N SER A 169 2.37 18.42 7.46
CA SER A 169 2.45 18.44 8.93
C SER A 169 2.57 17.03 9.52
N PHE A 170 1.81 16.08 8.98
CA PHE A 170 1.84 14.69 9.38
C PHE A 170 3.20 14.05 9.08
N SER A 171 3.73 14.25 7.88
CA SER A 171 5.05 13.73 7.47
C SER A 171 6.15 14.28 8.37
N HIS A 172 6.14 15.60 8.63
CA HIS A 172 7.10 16.24 9.53
C HIS A 172 7.06 15.65 10.95
N LYS A 173 5.86 15.39 11.47
CA LYS A 173 5.68 14.90 12.84
C LYS A 173 6.02 13.42 13.01
N THR A 174 5.66 12.58 12.05
CA THR A 174 5.88 11.12 12.11
C THR A 174 7.29 10.72 11.66
N LYS A 175 7.93 11.53 10.82
CA LYS A 175 9.25 11.25 10.21
C LYS A 175 9.30 9.93 9.42
N LYS A 176 8.15 9.38 9.06
CA LYS A 176 8.07 8.17 8.22
C LYS A 176 8.22 8.55 6.75
N SER A 177 8.91 7.70 6.01
CA SER A 177 9.13 7.89 4.58
C SER A 177 7.82 7.70 3.82
N ILE A 178 7.46 8.69 2.99
CA ILE A 178 6.39 8.55 2.01
C ILE A 178 7.00 7.91 0.76
N THR A 179 6.39 6.84 0.27
CA THR A 179 6.92 6.09 -0.88
C THR A 179 6.18 6.41 -2.18
N TYR A 180 4.87 6.62 -2.11
CA TYR A 180 4.05 6.97 -3.27
C TYR A 180 2.92 7.92 -2.92
N PHE A 181 2.46 8.65 -3.93
CA PHE A 181 1.20 9.37 -3.94
C PHE A 181 0.26 8.77 -4.99
N SER A 182 -1.00 8.55 -4.63
CA SER A 182 -2.08 8.24 -5.59
C SER A 182 -2.91 9.48 -5.84
N ILE A 183 -2.98 9.87 -7.11
CA ILE A 183 -3.54 11.13 -7.62
C ILE A 183 -4.74 10.90 -8.56
N GLY A 184 -5.48 9.81 -8.36
CA GLY A 184 -6.60 9.42 -9.21
C GLY A 184 -6.95 7.95 -9.10
N GLN A 185 -7.88 7.50 -9.95
CA GLN A 185 -8.43 6.14 -9.91
C GLN A 185 -7.85 5.21 -10.97
N ASN A 186 -7.21 5.73 -12.02
CA ASN A 186 -6.76 4.92 -13.14
C ASN A 186 -5.63 3.98 -12.72
N VAL A 187 -5.80 2.70 -13.06
CA VAL A 187 -4.79 1.67 -12.91
C VAL A 187 -4.17 1.42 -14.30
N PRO A 188 -2.85 1.53 -14.45
CA PRO A 188 -1.82 1.73 -13.42
C PRO A 188 -1.37 3.18 -13.21
N ASP A 189 -1.91 4.13 -13.98
CA ASP A 189 -1.24 5.40 -14.26
C ASP A 189 -1.32 6.45 -13.14
N ASP A 190 -2.31 6.39 -12.26
CA ASP A 190 -2.52 7.43 -11.24
C ASP A 190 -1.77 7.11 -9.94
N LEU A 191 -0.50 6.72 -10.05
CA LEU A 191 0.42 6.49 -8.95
C LEU A 191 1.79 7.04 -9.30
N ILE A 192 2.31 7.92 -8.46
CA ILE A 192 3.62 8.56 -8.63
C ILE A 192 4.53 8.20 -7.46
N ALA A 193 5.81 8.01 -7.75
CA ALA A 193 6.82 7.90 -6.70
C ALA A 193 6.86 9.21 -5.92
N ALA A 194 6.96 9.13 -4.59
CA ALA A 194 6.94 10.33 -3.76
C ALA A 194 8.19 11.18 -4.01
N ASP A 195 7.93 12.46 -4.30
CA ASP A 195 8.94 13.51 -4.38
C ASP A 195 8.50 14.69 -3.51
N ALA A 196 9.46 15.30 -2.81
CA ALA A 196 9.18 16.40 -1.91
C ALA A 196 8.74 17.65 -2.69
N SER A 197 9.39 17.93 -3.82
CA SER A 197 9.07 19.08 -4.68
C SER A 197 7.64 18.98 -5.19
N PHE A 198 7.23 17.79 -5.68
CA PHE A 198 5.85 17.54 -6.09
C PHE A 198 4.82 17.90 -5.01
N LEU A 199 5.03 17.47 -3.76
CA LEU A 199 4.09 17.77 -2.67
C LEU A 199 4.05 19.27 -2.33
N ILE A 200 5.20 19.95 -2.40
CA ILE A 200 5.30 21.40 -2.21
C ILE A 200 4.57 22.14 -3.33
N ASP A 201 4.73 21.71 -4.58
CA ASP A 201 4.03 22.30 -5.72
C ASP A 201 2.51 22.13 -5.59
N CYS A 202 2.04 20.94 -5.18
CA CYS A 202 0.63 20.73 -4.85
C CYS A 202 0.14 21.71 -3.77
N PHE A 203 0.94 21.90 -2.71
CA PHE A 203 0.61 22.82 -1.61
C PHE A 203 0.55 24.29 -2.06
N MET A 204 1.49 24.72 -2.89
CA MET A 204 1.56 26.12 -3.38
C MET A 204 0.43 26.43 -4.37
N ASN A 205 0.05 25.45 -5.21
CA ASN A 205 -0.97 25.62 -6.24
C ASN A 205 -2.39 25.25 -5.80
N ASN A 206 -2.55 24.57 -4.65
CA ASN A 206 -3.81 23.98 -4.17
C ASN A 206 -4.42 22.95 -5.13
N GLU A 207 -3.59 22.32 -5.96
CA GLU A 207 -3.97 21.26 -6.89
C GLU A 207 -2.77 20.38 -7.22
N CYS A 208 -2.99 19.08 -7.39
CA CYS A 208 -1.97 18.16 -7.86
C CYS A 208 -2.16 17.90 -9.35
N ILE A 209 -1.37 18.57 -10.18
CA ILE A 209 -1.39 18.39 -11.63
C ILE A 209 -0.42 17.26 -11.99
N LYS A 210 -0.88 16.37 -12.85
CA LYS A 210 -0.01 15.41 -13.52
C LYS A 210 0.80 16.20 -14.55
N GLU A 211 2.10 16.36 -14.36
CA GLU A 211 2.95 16.74 -15.48
C GLU A 211 2.80 15.63 -16.54
N ILE A 212 2.35 16.02 -17.74
CA ILE A 212 2.11 15.13 -18.89
C ILE A 212 3.44 14.89 -19.60
#